data_AF-A0A973ILN4-F1
#
_entry.id   AF-A0A973ILN4-F1
#
_cell.length_a   1.000
_cell.length_b   1.000
_cell.length_c   1.000
_cell.angle_alpha   90.00
_cell.angle_beta   90.00
_cell.angle_gamma   90.00
#
_symmetry.space_group_name_H-M   'P 1'
#
loop_
_entity.id
_entity.type
_entity.pdbx_description
1 polymer ?
#
loop_
_entity_poly.entity_id
_entity_poly.type
_entity_poly.pdbx_seq_one_letter_code
_entity_poly.pdbx_strand_id
1 'polypeptide(L)'
;MDKERINEMLSLALGIMSVLAIIGLLINNNFDTNELLSSIINFTQVAIPVLVLLVATTIKKNAETYTQIAKEVLAAIQKKNVDFLMGPRYNRENYDPEKGQGLEYLFITNEDPKSKLRAKFVPIQPLEEGVLVIYVQKGTLVYGLNYSSEQATSDEIKKIQSDVFDALSNFISKKYDSNYEILPNSKDDTAIIIDFNEEKMGKRKFKKAIAECTELAISIIKKYKK
;
A
#
# COMPACT_ATOMS: atom_id res chain seq x y z
N MET A 1 -0.18 12.07 -19.70
CA MET A 1 1.09 11.32 -19.66
C MET A 1 1.16 10.53 -20.94
N ASP A 2 1.96 11.06 -21.85
CA ASP A 2 1.51 11.25 -23.22
C ASP A 2 1.98 10.13 -24.13
N LYS A 3 1.19 9.84 -25.17
CA LYS A 3 1.57 8.90 -26.24
C LYS A 3 3.01 9.12 -26.73
N GLU A 4 3.50 10.35 -26.67
CA GLU A 4 4.90 10.72 -26.94
C GLU A 4 5.90 9.99 -26.06
N ARG A 5 5.75 9.96 -24.73
CA ARG A 5 6.71 9.27 -23.84
C ARG A 5 6.76 7.76 -24.08
N ILE A 6 5.63 7.16 -24.44
CA ILE A 6 5.55 5.73 -24.79
C ILE A 6 6.26 5.47 -26.12
N ASN A 7 6.03 6.32 -27.11
CA ASN A 7 6.73 6.24 -28.39
C ASN A 7 8.24 6.46 -28.23
N GLU A 8 8.67 7.42 -27.41
CA GLU A 8 10.08 7.67 -27.11
C GLU A 8 10.75 6.46 -26.47
N MET A 9 10.14 5.85 -25.44
CA MET A 9 10.70 4.65 -24.81
C MET A 9 10.75 3.45 -25.75
N LEU A 10 9.72 3.26 -26.59
CA LEU A 10 9.71 2.20 -27.59
C LEU A 10 10.78 2.43 -28.67
N SER A 11 10.92 3.66 -29.16
CA SER A 11 11.95 4.03 -30.14
C SER A 11 13.36 3.85 -29.59
N LEU A 12 13.59 4.20 -28.33
CA LEU A 12 14.90 4.09 -27.68
C LEU A 12 15.28 2.62 -27.42
N ALA A 13 14.31 1.80 -27.01
CA ALA A 13 14.51 0.35 -26.85
C ALA A 13 14.74 -0.37 -28.18
N LEU A 14 13.97 -0.04 -29.22
CA LEU A 14 14.18 -0.57 -30.58
C LEU A 14 15.57 -0.17 -31.10
N GLY A 15 15.99 1.07 -30.90
CA GLY A 15 17.33 1.55 -31.26
C GLY A 15 18.46 0.78 -30.57
N ILE A 16 18.35 0.53 -29.26
CA ILE A 16 19.37 -0.24 -28.51
C ILE A 16 19.42 -1.70 -29.00
N MET A 17 18.27 -2.32 -29.29
CA MET A 17 18.25 -3.70 -29.79
C MET A 17 18.82 -3.82 -31.20
N SER A 18 18.59 -2.85 -32.09
CA SER A 18 19.22 -2.81 -33.41
C SER A 18 20.74 -2.73 -33.30
N VAL A 19 21.26 -1.92 -32.37
CA VAL A 19 22.71 -1.80 -32.13
C VAL A 19 23.30 -3.11 -31.58
N LEU A 20 22.62 -3.79 -30.65
CA LEU A 20 23.09 -5.07 -30.10
C LEU A 20 23.09 -6.19 -31.15
N ALA A 21 22.11 -6.24 -32.04
CA ALA A 21 22.09 -7.19 -33.15
C ALA A 21 23.27 -6.94 -34.11
N ILE A 22 23.52 -5.68 -34.47
CA ILE A 22 24.66 -5.28 -35.31
C ILE A 22 25.99 -5.67 -34.66
N ILE A 23 26.15 -5.46 -33.35
CA ILE A 23 27.36 -5.84 -32.59
C ILE A 23 27.54 -7.36 -32.56
N GLY A 24 26.48 -8.13 -32.30
CA GLY A 24 26.55 -9.59 -32.27
C GLY A 24 26.96 -10.19 -33.63
N LEU A 25 26.52 -9.58 -34.73
CA LEU A 25 26.86 -9.99 -36.09
C LEU A 25 28.26 -9.54 -36.51
N LEU A 26 28.75 -8.39 -36.03
CA LEU A 26 30.14 -7.97 -36.23
C LEU A 26 31.15 -8.90 -35.56
N ILE A 27 30.75 -9.59 -34.47
CA ILE A 27 31.62 -10.54 -33.75
C ILE A 27 31.65 -11.91 -34.46
N ASN A 28 30.60 -12.26 -35.22
CA ASN A 28 30.50 -13.53 -35.93
C ASN A 28 30.89 -13.32 -37.41
N ASN A 29 32.17 -13.47 -37.73
CA ASN A 29 32.87 -13.09 -38.98
C ASN A 29 32.30 -13.57 -40.36
N ASN A 30 31.08 -14.11 -40.45
CA ASN A 30 30.42 -14.48 -41.71
C ASN A 30 29.21 -13.57 -41.96
N PHE A 31 29.41 -12.53 -42.77
CA PHE A 31 28.35 -11.60 -43.18
C PHE A 31 27.50 -12.21 -44.30
N ASP A 32 26.44 -12.93 -43.94
CA ASP A 32 25.30 -13.14 -44.83
C ASP A 32 24.15 -12.22 -44.42
N THR A 33 23.85 -11.23 -45.26
CA THR A 33 22.80 -10.23 -45.01
C THR A 33 21.42 -10.85 -44.84
N ASN A 34 21.17 -12.05 -45.38
CA ASN A 34 19.88 -12.74 -45.23
C ASN A 34 19.72 -13.41 -43.86
N GLU A 35 20.80 -13.94 -43.28
CA GLU A 35 20.81 -14.46 -41.91
C GLU A 35 20.68 -13.33 -40.88
N LEU A 36 21.26 -12.17 -41.19
CA LEU A 36 21.16 -10.96 -40.38
C LEU A 36 19.71 -10.45 -40.30
N LEU A 37 19.05 -10.32 -41.45
CA LEU A 37 17.66 -9.84 -41.51
C LEU A 37 16.68 -10.81 -40.86
N SER A 38 16.85 -12.12 -41.06
CA SER A 38 16.01 -13.14 -40.43
C SER A 38 16.20 -13.24 -38.92
N SER A 39 17.44 -13.11 -38.42
CA SER A 39 17.73 -13.08 -36.98
C SER A 39 17.14 -11.85 -36.30
N ILE A 40 17.23 -10.67 -36.94
CA ILE A 40 16.60 -9.44 -36.45
C ILE A 40 15.08 -9.59 -36.42
N ILE A 41 14.47 -10.16 -37.47
CA ILE A 41 13.01 -10.39 -37.53
C ILE A 41 12.56 -11.33 -36.41
N ASN A 42 13.20 -12.48 -36.24
CA ASN A 42 12.84 -13.46 -35.21
C ASN A 42 13.03 -12.90 -33.79
N PHE A 43 14.12 -12.16 -33.55
CA PHE A 43 14.35 -11.51 -32.27
C PHE A 43 13.31 -10.41 -31.99
N THR A 44 12.96 -9.61 -33.00
CA THR A 44 11.95 -8.55 -32.90
C THR A 44 10.56 -9.14 -32.60
N GLN A 45 10.22 -10.28 -33.19
CA GLN A 45 8.97 -10.99 -32.93
C GLN A 45 8.82 -11.47 -31.48
N VAL A 46 9.92 -11.78 -30.78
CA VAL A 46 9.90 -12.17 -29.36
C VAL A 46 10.06 -10.96 -28.44
N ALA A 47 10.88 -9.98 -28.82
CA ALA A 47 11.17 -8.82 -28.02
C ALA A 47 9.98 -7.85 -27.91
N ILE A 48 9.23 -7.63 -29.01
CA ILE A 48 8.07 -6.73 -29.01
C ILE A 48 7.01 -7.16 -27.98
N PRO A 49 6.54 -8.42 -27.94
CA PRO A 49 5.59 -8.87 -26.92
C PRO A 49 6.09 -8.70 -25.49
N VAL A 50 7.37 -8.99 -25.21
CA VAL A 50 7.96 -8.83 -23.87
C VAL A 50 8.03 -7.36 -23.47
N LEU A 51 8.42 -6.49 -24.40
CA LEU A 51 8.44 -5.03 -24.19
C LEU A 51 7.05 -4.47 -23.97
N VAL A 52 6.07 -4.88 -24.77
CA VAL A 52 4.66 -4.48 -24.58
C VAL A 52 4.17 -4.95 -23.21
N LEU A 53 4.54 -6.13 -22.75
CA LEU A 53 4.19 -6.62 -21.41
C LEU A 53 4.85 -5.80 -20.30
N LEU A 54 6.13 -5.47 -20.44
CA LEU A 54 6.86 -4.61 -19.49
C LEU A 54 6.30 -3.19 -19.44
N VAL A 55 5.98 -2.61 -20.61
CA VAL A 55 5.36 -1.30 -20.72
C VAL A 55 3.95 -1.33 -20.16
N ALA A 56 3.13 -2.34 -20.49
CA ALA A 56 1.78 -2.49 -19.95
C ALA A 56 1.79 -2.67 -18.43
N THR A 57 2.71 -3.46 -17.88
CA THR A 57 2.86 -3.61 -16.42
C THR A 57 3.37 -2.33 -15.76
N THR A 58 4.23 -1.56 -16.43
CA THR A 58 4.72 -0.25 -15.94
C THR A 58 3.61 0.81 -16.01
N ILE A 59 2.84 0.85 -17.09
CA ILE A 59 1.66 1.70 -17.24
C ILE A 59 0.61 1.34 -16.18
N LYS A 60 0.36 0.04 -15.96
CA LYS A 60 -0.55 -0.42 -14.90
C LYS A 60 -0.10 0.04 -13.51
N LYS A 61 1.20 -0.10 -13.19
CA LYS A 61 1.78 0.43 -11.94
C LYS A 61 1.74 1.95 -11.84
N ASN A 62 1.88 2.66 -12.96
CA ASN A 62 1.78 4.12 -13.00
C ASN A 62 0.32 4.60 -12.93
N ALA A 63 -0.65 3.79 -13.36
CA ALA A 63 -2.08 4.05 -13.29
C ALA A 63 -2.71 3.72 -11.92
N GLU A 64 -2.08 2.87 -11.09
CA GLU A 64 -2.55 2.58 -9.73
C GLU A 64 -2.58 3.86 -8.87
N THR A 65 -3.75 4.28 -8.41
CA THR A 65 -3.87 5.42 -7.50
C THR A 65 -3.36 5.04 -6.10
N TYR A 66 -2.98 6.03 -5.29
CA TYR A 66 -2.60 5.79 -3.88
C TYR A 66 -3.74 5.12 -3.09
N THR A 67 -5.00 5.45 -3.39
CA THR A 67 -6.19 4.72 -2.92
C THR A 67 -6.11 3.23 -3.20
N GLN A 68 -5.79 2.84 -4.44
CA GLN A 68 -5.75 1.44 -4.84
C GLN A 68 -4.63 0.70 -4.10
N ILE A 69 -3.46 1.33 -3.98
CA ILE A 69 -2.32 0.80 -3.21
C ILE A 69 -2.71 0.61 -1.75
N ALA A 70 -3.33 1.60 -1.12
CA ALA A 70 -3.79 1.55 0.26
C ALA A 70 -4.79 0.39 0.47
N LYS A 71 -5.81 0.28 -0.39
CA LYS A 71 -6.80 -0.80 -0.34
C LYS A 71 -6.16 -2.18 -0.44
N GLU A 72 -5.21 -2.37 -1.37
CA GLU A 72 -4.47 -3.62 -1.52
C GLU A 72 -3.65 -3.97 -0.27
N VAL A 73 -2.95 -2.99 0.30
CA VAL A 73 -2.13 -3.19 1.50
C VAL A 73 -2.99 -3.59 2.67
N LEU A 74 -4.06 -2.84 2.95
CA LEU A 74 -4.94 -3.14 4.09
C LEU A 74 -5.64 -4.49 3.92
N ALA A 75 -6.03 -4.87 2.70
CA ALA A 75 -6.58 -6.19 2.41
C ALA A 75 -5.55 -7.31 2.65
N ALA A 76 -4.27 -7.10 2.29
CA ALA A 76 -3.22 -8.07 2.55
C ALA A 76 -2.96 -8.25 4.06
N ILE A 77 -2.96 -7.15 4.83
CA ILE A 77 -2.80 -7.19 6.29
C ILE A 77 -3.98 -7.89 6.97
N GLN A 78 -5.20 -7.59 6.51
CA GLN A 78 -6.42 -8.23 7.00
C GLN A 78 -6.38 -9.75 6.78
N LYS A 79 -5.97 -10.21 5.60
CA LYS A 79 -5.81 -11.65 5.32
C LYS A 79 -4.82 -12.36 6.24
N LYS A 80 -3.81 -11.65 6.75
CA LYS A 80 -2.84 -12.20 7.72
C LYS A 80 -3.35 -12.21 9.16
N ASN A 81 -4.38 -11.43 9.48
CA ASN A 81 -4.88 -11.22 10.84
C ASN A 81 -6.40 -11.37 10.90
N VAL A 82 -6.96 -12.40 10.26
CA VAL A 82 -8.42 -12.62 10.14
C VAL A 82 -9.13 -12.83 11.49
N ASP A 83 -8.38 -13.22 12.51
CA ASP A 83 -8.79 -13.40 13.90
C ASP A 83 -9.01 -12.08 14.66
N PHE A 84 -8.44 -10.99 14.14
CA PHE A 84 -8.36 -9.71 14.84
C PHE A 84 -8.83 -8.53 13.98
N LEU A 85 -8.81 -8.70 12.65
CA LEU A 85 -9.14 -7.66 11.70
C LEU A 85 -10.30 -8.07 10.80
N MET A 86 -11.20 -7.11 10.60
CA MET A 86 -12.25 -7.18 9.62
C MET A 86 -11.98 -6.18 8.50
N GLY A 87 -12.15 -6.64 7.25
CA GLY A 87 -11.91 -5.82 6.07
C GLY A 87 -12.88 -4.63 5.95
N PRO A 88 -12.59 -3.69 5.04
CA PRO A 88 -13.45 -2.54 4.84
C PRO A 88 -14.84 -2.93 4.38
N ARG A 89 -15.86 -2.27 4.96
CA ARG A 89 -17.25 -2.46 4.54
C ARG A 89 -17.59 -1.46 3.46
N TYR A 90 -17.46 -1.93 2.23
CA TYR A 90 -18.01 -1.29 1.05
C TYR A 90 -19.51 -1.58 1.02
N ASN A 91 -20.33 -0.60 1.39
CA ASN A 91 -21.78 -0.55 1.19
C ASN A 91 -22.64 -1.45 2.12
N ARG A 92 -23.75 -0.87 2.61
CA ARG A 92 -24.91 -1.63 3.15
C ARG A 92 -25.87 -1.89 1.99
N GLU A 93 -26.72 -2.91 2.07
CA GLU A 93 -27.69 -3.27 1.00
C GLU A 93 -28.63 -2.11 0.58
N ASN A 94 -28.82 -1.08 1.42
CA ASN A 94 -29.50 0.18 1.08
C ASN A 94 -28.49 1.33 0.91
N TYR A 95 -27.55 1.18 -0.03
CA TYR A 95 -26.45 2.12 -0.23
C TYR A 95 -26.92 3.43 -0.87
N ASP A 96 -26.77 4.52 -0.13
CA ASP A 96 -26.83 5.89 -0.62
C ASP A 96 -25.38 6.33 -0.90
N PRO A 97 -24.99 6.57 -2.17
CA PRO A 97 -23.62 6.93 -2.55
C PRO A 97 -23.07 8.16 -1.83
N GLU A 98 -23.93 9.10 -1.45
CA GLU A 98 -23.55 10.34 -0.76
C GLU A 98 -23.32 10.13 0.74
N LYS A 99 -23.94 9.10 1.35
CA LYS A 99 -23.79 8.78 2.79
C LYS A 99 -22.66 7.79 3.08
N GLY A 100 -22.07 7.20 2.05
CA GLY A 100 -21.02 6.17 2.13
C GLY A 100 -19.60 6.68 1.97
N GLN A 101 -19.40 7.85 1.36
CA GLN A 101 -18.09 8.49 1.25
C GLN A 101 -17.53 8.79 2.65
N GLY A 102 -16.31 8.32 2.96
CA GLY A 102 -15.70 8.50 4.28
C GLY A 102 -15.84 7.35 5.28
N LEU A 103 -16.52 6.25 4.91
CA LEU A 103 -16.86 5.15 5.83
C LEU A 103 -16.05 3.85 5.63
N GLU A 104 -15.03 3.87 4.77
CA GLU A 104 -14.18 2.71 4.53
C GLU A 104 -13.02 2.67 5.56
N TYR A 105 -13.01 1.62 6.40
CA TYR A 105 -11.98 1.42 7.42
C TYR A 105 -11.53 -0.04 7.42
N LEU A 106 -10.25 -0.28 7.68
CA LEU A 106 -9.84 -1.51 8.34
C LEU A 106 -10.37 -1.47 9.77
N PHE A 107 -11.00 -2.54 10.22
CA PHE A 107 -11.60 -2.62 11.55
C PHE A 107 -10.87 -3.64 12.42
N ILE A 108 -10.82 -3.37 13.73
CA ILE A 108 -10.51 -4.36 14.77
C ILE A 108 -11.81 -5.01 15.21
N THR A 109 -11.80 -6.33 15.37
CA THR A 109 -12.96 -7.15 15.77
C THR A 109 -12.56 -8.20 16.80
N ASN A 110 -13.55 -8.82 17.44
CA ASN A 110 -13.34 -10.01 18.26
C ASN A 110 -13.13 -11.24 17.37
N GLU A 111 -12.69 -12.33 18.01
CA GLU A 111 -12.43 -13.61 17.35
C GLU A 111 -13.69 -14.29 16.78
N ASP A 112 -14.89 -13.84 17.20
CA ASP A 112 -16.15 -14.40 16.71
C ASP A 112 -16.45 -13.92 15.28
N PRO A 113 -16.38 -14.80 14.27
CA PRO A 113 -16.61 -14.44 12.88
C PRO A 113 -18.06 -13.99 12.58
N LYS A 114 -19.01 -14.23 13.50
CA LYS A 114 -20.41 -13.79 13.38
C LYS A 114 -20.69 -12.45 14.06
N SER A 115 -19.75 -11.95 14.85
CA SER A 115 -19.91 -10.69 15.58
C SER A 115 -20.05 -9.51 14.63
N LYS A 116 -20.99 -8.61 14.97
CA LYS A 116 -21.15 -7.31 14.29
C LYS A 116 -20.33 -6.21 14.98
N LEU A 117 -19.78 -6.47 16.16
CA LEU A 117 -19.06 -5.52 16.99
C LEU A 117 -17.65 -5.33 16.44
N ARG A 118 -17.28 -4.07 16.23
CA ARG A 118 -16.00 -3.72 15.62
C ARG A 118 -15.62 -2.29 15.96
N ALA A 119 -14.33 -2.01 15.93
CA ALA A 119 -13.76 -0.68 16.14
C ALA A 119 -13.03 -0.23 14.88
N LYS A 120 -13.15 1.06 14.55
CA LYS A 120 -12.36 1.68 13.48
C LYS A 120 -10.88 1.60 13.86
N PHE A 121 -10.03 1.19 12.92
CA PHE A 121 -8.60 1.08 13.15
C PHE A 121 -7.80 1.95 12.17
N VAL A 122 -7.92 1.71 10.86
CA VAL A 122 -7.26 2.54 9.83
C VAL A 122 -8.29 2.99 8.79
N PRO A 123 -8.59 4.30 8.64
CA PRO A 123 -9.44 4.81 7.58
C PRO A 123 -8.73 4.72 6.23
N ILE A 124 -9.50 4.54 5.16
CA ILE A 124 -8.93 4.53 3.80
C ILE A 124 -8.78 5.95 3.24
N GLN A 125 -9.69 6.87 3.55
CA GLN A 125 -9.72 8.19 2.91
C GLN A 125 -8.45 9.02 3.15
N PRO A 126 -7.91 9.13 4.39
CA PRO A 126 -6.67 9.85 4.60
C PRO A 126 -5.48 9.24 3.84
N LEU A 127 -5.50 7.93 3.56
CA LEU A 127 -4.44 7.27 2.79
C LEU A 127 -4.45 7.65 1.30
N GLU A 128 -5.53 8.26 0.80
CA GLU A 128 -5.56 8.82 -0.57
C GLU A 128 -4.70 10.08 -0.69
N GLU A 129 -4.46 10.75 0.44
CA GLU A 129 -3.68 11.98 0.57
C GLU A 129 -2.31 11.73 1.24
N GLY A 130 -1.86 10.47 1.33
CA GLY A 130 -0.60 10.13 1.98
C GLY A 130 -0.64 10.02 3.50
N VAL A 131 -1.81 10.23 4.12
CA VAL A 131 -1.95 10.31 5.56
C VAL A 131 -2.39 8.97 6.17
N LEU A 132 -1.50 8.31 6.91
CA LEU A 132 -1.84 7.16 7.74
C LEU A 132 -2.34 7.60 9.11
N VAL A 133 -3.61 7.30 9.40
CA VAL A 133 -4.22 7.53 10.71
C VAL A 133 -4.43 6.18 11.41
N ILE A 134 -3.99 6.05 12.66
CA ILE A 134 -4.20 4.84 13.46
C ILE A 134 -5.07 5.18 14.67
N TYR A 135 -6.23 4.54 14.76
CA TYR A 135 -7.18 4.71 15.86
C TYR A 135 -7.01 3.64 16.94
N VAL A 136 -7.06 4.08 18.19
CA VAL A 136 -7.20 3.22 19.38
C VAL A 136 -8.28 3.87 20.22
N GLN A 137 -9.41 3.19 20.33
CA GLN A 137 -10.62 3.70 20.97
C GLN A 137 -11.21 2.68 21.93
N LYS A 138 -12.24 3.05 22.70
CA LYS A 138 -12.92 2.11 23.62
C LYS A 138 -13.31 0.79 22.95
N GLY A 139 -13.85 0.86 21.74
CA GLY A 139 -14.19 -0.33 20.95
C GLY A 139 -12.99 -1.23 20.63
N THR A 140 -11.78 -0.68 20.49
CA THR A 140 -10.56 -1.47 20.28
C THR A 140 -10.32 -2.38 21.47
N LEU A 141 -10.47 -1.85 22.69
CA LEU A 141 -10.27 -2.61 23.93
C LEU A 141 -11.39 -3.65 24.13
N VAL A 142 -12.65 -3.23 23.98
CA VAL A 142 -13.81 -4.10 24.24
C VAL A 142 -13.93 -5.19 23.19
N TYR A 143 -13.82 -4.84 21.90
CA TYR A 143 -14.05 -5.79 20.81
C TYR A 143 -12.78 -6.51 20.38
N GLY A 144 -11.63 -5.83 20.34
CA GLY A 144 -10.38 -6.45 19.91
C GLY A 144 -9.63 -7.17 21.02
N LEU A 145 -9.63 -6.59 22.23
CA LEU A 145 -8.75 -7.01 23.32
C LEU A 145 -9.47 -7.71 24.48
N ASN A 146 -10.78 -7.97 24.35
CA ASN A 146 -11.63 -8.65 25.33
C ASN A 146 -11.74 -7.93 26.70
N TYR A 147 -11.69 -6.60 26.72
CA TYR A 147 -11.93 -5.83 27.95
C TYR A 147 -13.43 -5.76 28.23
N SER A 148 -13.82 -5.78 29.50
CA SER A 148 -15.18 -5.35 29.85
C SER A 148 -15.33 -3.84 29.61
N SER A 149 -16.58 -3.37 29.48
CA SER A 149 -16.86 -1.95 29.26
C SER A 149 -16.37 -1.05 30.39
N GLU A 150 -16.27 -1.59 31.61
CA GLU A 150 -15.77 -0.93 32.82
C GLU A 150 -14.24 -0.89 32.86
N GLN A 151 -13.58 -1.92 32.32
CA GLN A 151 -12.12 -2.00 32.23
C GLN A 151 -11.55 -1.12 31.11
N ALA A 152 -12.33 -0.85 30.06
CA ALA A 152 -11.92 0.00 28.94
C ALA A 152 -12.01 1.49 29.31
N THR A 153 -11.17 1.91 30.27
CA THR A 153 -11.08 3.27 30.78
C THR A 153 -10.27 4.17 29.84
N SER A 154 -10.42 5.49 30.00
CA SER A 154 -9.63 6.47 29.25
C SER A 154 -8.12 6.33 29.49
N ASP A 155 -7.71 5.92 30.70
CA ASP A 155 -6.29 5.75 31.03
C ASP A 155 -5.69 4.54 30.30
N GLU A 156 -6.42 3.42 30.22
CA GLU A 156 -5.98 2.26 29.44
C GLU A 156 -5.91 2.58 27.94
N ILE A 157 -6.88 3.33 27.41
CA ILE A 157 -6.86 3.79 26.02
C ILE A 157 -5.61 4.65 25.77
N LYS A 158 -5.35 5.64 26.62
CA LYS A 158 -4.18 6.54 26.50
C LYS A 158 -2.86 5.79 26.61
N LYS A 159 -2.78 4.79 27.49
CA LYS A 159 -1.58 3.95 27.62
C LYS A 159 -1.28 3.21 26.32
N ILE A 160 -2.28 2.55 25.73
CA ILE A 160 -2.10 1.84 24.46
C ILE A 160 -1.79 2.83 23.33
N GLN A 161 -2.44 4.00 23.29
CA GLN A 161 -2.14 5.06 22.33
C GLN A 161 -0.68 5.52 22.44
N SER A 162 -0.18 5.77 23.65
CA SER A 162 1.21 6.17 23.90
C SER A 162 2.20 5.11 23.41
N ASP A 163 1.98 3.84 23.75
CA ASP A 163 2.85 2.75 23.31
C ASP A 163 2.88 2.60 21.78
N VAL A 164 1.73 2.75 21.12
CA VAL A 164 1.64 2.73 19.65
C VAL A 164 2.37 3.93 19.07
N PHE A 165 2.16 5.12 19.62
CA PHE A 165 2.83 6.35 19.21
C PHE A 165 4.35 6.24 19.31
N ASP A 166 4.87 5.82 20.47
CA ASP A 166 6.30 5.71 20.74
C ASP A 166 6.95 4.65 19.83
N ALA A 167 6.32 3.49 19.69
CA ALA A 167 6.83 2.43 18.83
C ALA A 167 6.90 2.88 17.36
N LEU A 168 5.85 3.53 16.86
CA LEU A 168 5.80 3.98 15.47
C LEU A 168 6.73 5.15 15.21
N SER A 169 6.75 6.17 16.08
CA SER A 169 7.63 7.33 15.97
C SER A 169 9.10 6.90 15.93
N ASN A 170 9.50 5.96 16.79
CA ASN A 170 10.85 5.39 16.79
C ASN A 170 11.15 4.57 15.53
N PHE A 171 10.15 3.86 14.99
CA PHE A 171 10.32 3.06 13.79
C PHE A 171 10.45 3.92 12.53
N ILE A 172 9.57 4.91 12.36
CA ILE A 172 9.53 5.74 11.15
C ILE A 172 10.69 6.72 11.08
N SER A 173 11.13 7.29 12.21
CA SER A 173 12.32 8.14 12.27
C SER A 173 13.57 7.42 11.79
N LYS A 174 13.74 6.13 12.13
CA LYS A 174 14.90 5.34 11.71
C LYS A 174 14.87 4.92 10.26
N LYS A 175 13.69 4.71 9.67
CA LYS A 175 13.53 4.01 8.38
C LYS A 175 13.05 4.90 7.23
N TYR A 176 12.30 5.94 7.56
CA TYR A 176 11.65 6.82 6.61
C TYR A 176 12.06 8.29 6.82
N ASP A 177 13.22 8.53 7.44
CA ASP A 177 13.74 9.86 7.73
C ASP A 177 13.53 10.85 6.56
N SER A 178 13.10 12.07 6.90
CA SER A 178 12.81 13.17 5.97
C SER A 178 11.73 12.88 4.89
N ASN A 179 10.97 11.79 5.03
CA ASN A 179 9.87 11.43 4.12
C ASN A 179 8.49 11.41 4.79
N TYR A 180 8.37 11.93 6.01
CA TYR A 180 7.11 12.00 6.73
C TYR A 180 7.06 13.19 7.68
N GLU A 181 5.86 13.55 8.10
CA GLU A 181 5.56 14.43 9.21
C GLU A 181 4.58 13.72 10.17
N ILE A 182 4.81 13.80 11.48
CA ILE A 182 3.80 13.37 12.46
C ILE A 182 2.93 14.58 12.75
N LEU A 183 1.65 14.47 12.39
CA LEU A 183 0.69 15.55 12.63
C LEU A 183 0.23 15.55 14.09
N PRO A 184 -0.06 16.73 14.67
CA PRO A 184 -0.56 16.82 16.03
C PRO A 184 -1.88 16.06 16.17
N ASN A 185 -2.01 15.36 17.28
CA ASN A 185 -3.18 14.54 17.54
C ASN A 185 -4.38 15.45 17.84
N SER A 186 -5.35 15.49 16.93
CA SER A 186 -6.51 16.39 17.03
C SER A 186 -7.76 15.73 17.62
N LYS A 187 -7.72 14.40 17.86
CA LYS A 187 -8.86 13.61 18.34
C LYS A 187 -8.42 12.65 19.44
N ASP A 188 -9.27 12.51 20.47
CA ASP A 188 -9.03 11.64 21.64
C ASP A 188 -8.92 10.14 21.30
N ASP A 189 -9.39 9.74 20.12
CA ASP A 189 -9.46 8.33 19.69
C ASP A 189 -8.28 7.89 18.79
N THR A 190 -7.35 8.80 18.52
CA THR A 190 -6.24 8.57 17.58
C THR A 190 -4.95 8.31 18.35
N ALA A 191 -4.20 7.29 17.95
CA ALA A 191 -2.89 6.99 18.53
C ALA A 191 -1.78 7.78 17.83
N ILE A 192 -1.83 7.85 16.48
CA ILE A 192 -0.85 8.58 15.69
C ILE A 192 -1.43 8.95 14.32
N ILE A 193 -0.97 10.07 13.77
CA ILE A 193 -1.23 10.53 12.41
C ILE A 193 0.13 10.74 11.74
N ILE A 194 0.37 10.07 10.63
CA ILE A 194 1.62 10.15 9.87
C ILE A 194 1.27 10.62 8.47
N ASP A 195 1.72 11.80 8.09
CA ASP A 195 1.64 12.34 6.74
C ASP A 195 2.91 11.94 5.97
N PHE A 196 2.79 11.08 4.98
CA PHE A 196 3.92 10.64 4.16
C PHE A 196 4.07 11.53 2.93
N ASN A 197 5.31 11.91 2.63
CA ASN A 197 5.63 12.59 1.38
C ASN A 197 5.63 11.57 0.21
N GLU A 198 4.45 11.32 -0.35
CA GLU A 198 4.24 10.32 -1.39
C GLU A 198 5.09 10.57 -2.65
N GLU A 199 5.26 11.84 -3.04
CA GLU A 199 6.05 12.25 -4.20
C GLU A 199 7.52 11.85 -4.05
N LYS A 200 8.13 12.10 -2.88
CA LYS A 200 9.52 11.74 -2.59
C LYS A 200 9.70 10.24 -2.39
N MET A 201 8.72 9.57 -1.81
CA MET A 201 8.81 8.13 -1.51
C MET A 201 8.59 7.25 -2.73
N GLY A 202 7.69 7.67 -3.62
CA GLY A 202 7.14 6.83 -4.67
C GLY A 202 6.27 5.69 -4.13
N LYS A 203 5.39 5.19 -5.00
CA LYS A 203 4.35 4.17 -4.71
C LYS A 203 4.85 2.95 -3.95
N ARG A 204 6.03 2.41 -4.32
CA ARG A 204 6.57 1.19 -3.69
C ARG A 204 6.96 1.42 -2.23
N LYS A 205 7.63 2.54 -1.93
CA LYS A 205 8.08 2.85 -0.57
C LYS A 205 6.90 3.26 0.30
N PHE A 206 5.94 4.00 -0.26
CA PHE A 206 4.67 4.32 0.39
C PHE A 206 3.88 3.05 0.76
N LYS A 207 3.68 2.14 -0.19
CA LYS A 207 3.05 0.82 0.04
C LYS A 207 3.68 0.08 1.21
N LYS A 208 5.01 0.08 1.27
CA LYS A 208 5.79 -0.56 2.33
C LYS A 208 5.63 0.15 3.67
N ALA A 209 5.61 1.48 3.69
CA ALA A 209 5.43 2.27 4.89
C ALA A 209 4.07 2.02 5.55
N ILE A 210 2.97 2.05 4.77
CA ILE A 210 1.62 1.71 5.28
C ILE A 210 1.63 0.32 5.89
N ALA A 211 2.17 -0.67 5.18
CA ALA A 211 2.18 -2.05 5.62
C ALA A 211 2.90 -2.22 6.95
N GLU A 212 4.15 -1.75 7.02
CA GLU A 212 4.99 -1.94 8.20
C GLU A 212 4.48 -1.15 9.42
N CYS A 213 4.00 0.07 9.23
CA CYS A 213 3.44 0.86 10.32
C CYS A 213 2.16 0.22 10.86
N THR A 214 1.27 -0.22 9.97
CA THR A 214 0.02 -0.87 10.38
C THR A 214 0.28 -2.21 11.06
N GLU A 215 1.19 -3.03 10.53
CA GLU A 215 1.59 -4.31 11.15
C GLU A 215 2.24 -4.11 12.52
N LEU A 216 3.11 -3.10 12.68
CA LEU A 216 3.71 -2.75 13.97
C LEU A 216 2.63 -2.31 14.97
N ALA A 217 1.71 -1.44 14.56
CA ALA A 217 0.61 -1.00 15.41
C ALA A 217 -0.24 -2.18 15.89
N ILE A 218 -0.60 -3.11 15.00
CA ILE A 218 -1.32 -4.34 15.36
C ILE A 218 -0.52 -5.15 16.38
N SER A 219 0.79 -5.32 16.16
CA SER A 219 1.65 -6.06 17.08
C SER A 219 1.67 -5.45 18.48
N ILE A 220 1.76 -4.12 18.59
CA ILE A 220 1.72 -3.43 19.89
C ILE A 220 0.35 -3.59 20.53
N ILE A 221 -0.74 -3.32 19.80
CA ILE A 221 -2.11 -3.44 20.31
C ILE A 221 -2.39 -4.86 20.81
N LYS A 222 -1.98 -5.89 20.07
CA LYS A 222 -2.19 -7.31 20.45
C LYS A 222 -1.51 -7.69 21.77
N LYS A 223 -0.44 -7.00 22.21
CA LYS A 223 0.20 -7.26 23.53
C LYS A 223 -0.72 -6.98 24.70
N TYR A 224 -1.74 -6.18 24.50
CA TYR A 224 -2.71 -5.79 25.53
C TYR A 224 -3.92 -6.71 25.61
N LYS A 225 -3.98 -7.75 24.77
CA LYS A 225 -5.09 -8.70 24.74
C LYS A 225 -5.17 -9.50 26.04
N LYS A 226 -6.37 -9.61 26.60
CA LYS A 226 -6.68 -10.43 27.77
C LYS A 226 -7.10 -11.84 27.41
#